data_AF-A0A2V5ULG1-F1
#
_entry.id   AF-A0A2V5ULG1-F1
#
_cell.length_a   1.000
_cell.length_b   1.000
_cell.length_c   1.000
_cell.angle_alpha   90.00
_cell.angle_beta   90.00
_cell.angle_gamma   90.00
#
_symmetry.space_group_name_H-M   'P 1'
#
loop_
_entity.id
_entity.type
_entity.pdbx_description
1 polymer ?
#
loop_
_entity_poly.entity_id
_entity_poly.type
_entity_poly.pdbx_seq_one_letter_code
_entity_poly.pdbx_strand_id
1 'polypeptide(L)'
;YPVLVRPSFVLGGRAMELIYNEEDLRRYIASAIEVTPDRPVLVDRFLEDAIEVDVDCISDGETTVIGAIMEHIEEAGIHSGDSACVIPTFSLPQKVLDEISAATKAMARELNVRGLMNVQFAVKGTDVYVLEVNPRASRTIPFVSKAIGVPLAKLAAKVMTGKSLRELGFTKQTVPKHFSVKEAVFPFLRYEGVDISLGPEMKSTGEVMGMDVDLGLAYAKSQMAAPPPLPTGGNVFVSVKDSDKQAVVPVVREFVKLGFGIIATAGTFAVLAAAKIPVTRVFKLREGRPNVLDRVKNGDIKFIINTPSGKIPREDEVRIRNASLAQRIPIMTTVRAAHASANGIRSLQKRKVGVRSLQEYHDTLLTSAGTGTI
;
A
#
# COMPACT_ATOMS: atom_id res chain seq x y z
N TYR A 1 3.63 23.53 4.07
CA TYR A 1 4.45 22.47 3.48
C TYR A 1 4.56 21.28 4.44
N PRO A 2 4.76 20.06 3.93
CA PRO A 2 4.71 19.75 2.49
C PRO A 2 3.29 19.94 1.91
N VAL A 3 3.21 20.18 0.60
CA VAL A 3 1.96 20.27 -0.16
C VAL A 3 1.99 19.27 -1.31
N LEU A 4 0.86 18.63 -1.58
CA LEU A 4 0.69 17.79 -2.76
C LEU A 4 0.05 18.64 -3.84
N VAL A 5 0.72 18.72 -5.00
CA VAL A 5 0.21 19.47 -6.15
C VAL A 5 -0.35 18.50 -7.18
N ARG A 6 -1.59 18.72 -7.60
CA ARG A 6 -2.34 17.80 -8.46
C ARG A 6 -2.96 18.53 -9.65
N PRO A 7 -2.65 18.13 -10.90
CA PRO A 7 -3.34 18.65 -12.06
C PRO A 7 -4.76 18.04 -12.15
N SER A 8 -5.71 18.80 -12.68
CA SER A 8 -7.09 18.32 -12.84
C SER A 8 -7.25 17.34 -14.02
N PHE A 9 -8.20 16.40 -13.89
CA PHE A 9 -8.56 15.41 -14.92
C PHE A 9 -7.43 14.47 -15.36
N VAL A 10 -6.55 14.10 -14.44
CA VAL A 10 -5.56 13.04 -14.65
C VAL A 10 -5.97 11.77 -13.91
N LEU A 11 -5.59 10.62 -14.45
CA LEU A 11 -5.70 9.31 -13.80
C LEU A 11 -4.30 8.81 -13.47
N GLY A 12 -4.18 8.00 -12.41
CA GLY A 12 -2.91 7.36 -12.04
C GLY A 12 -1.89 8.29 -11.38
N GLY A 13 -2.31 9.46 -10.91
CA GLY A 13 -1.39 10.40 -10.26
C GLY A 13 -0.43 11.13 -11.19
N ARG A 14 -0.70 11.12 -12.51
CA ARG A 14 0.21 11.68 -13.51
C ARG A 14 0.55 13.14 -13.20
N ALA A 15 1.85 13.44 -13.18
CA ALA A 15 2.39 14.75 -12.84
C ALA A 15 2.00 15.29 -11.44
N MET A 16 1.53 14.43 -10.53
CA MET A 16 1.39 14.83 -9.12
C MET A 16 2.76 14.91 -8.47
N GLU A 17 2.98 15.94 -7.67
CA GLU A 17 4.27 16.15 -7.02
C GLU A 17 4.12 16.56 -5.56
N LEU A 18 4.96 15.99 -4.70
CA LEU A 18 5.08 16.37 -3.30
C LEU A 18 6.14 17.46 -3.13
N ILE A 19 5.70 18.63 -2.70
CA ILE A 19 6.51 19.85 -2.66
C ILE A 19 6.78 20.27 -1.22
N TYR A 20 8.04 20.50 -0.88
CA TYR A 20 8.49 20.76 0.50
C TYR A 20 8.85 22.23 0.77
N ASN A 21 9.02 23.05 -0.27
CA ASN A 21 9.41 24.44 -0.16
C ASN A 21 8.80 25.28 -1.29
N GLU A 22 8.87 26.60 -1.16
CA GLU A 22 8.26 27.53 -2.10
C GLU A 22 8.96 27.57 -3.46
N GLU A 23 10.28 27.40 -3.50
CA GLU A 23 11.06 27.39 -4.75
C GLU A 23 10.61 26.24 -5.67
N ASP A 24 10.43 25.05 -5.09
CA ASP A 24 9.90 23.88 -5.80
C ASP A 24 8.47 24.11 -6.30
N LEU A 25 7.61 24.77 -5.51
CA LEU A 25 6.25 25.11 -5.94
C LEU A 25 6.25 26.03 -7.16
N ARG A 26 7.08 27.07 -7.15
CA ARG A 26 7.22 28.00 -8.27
C ARG A 26 7.71 27.28 -9.53
N ARG A 27 8.70 26.40 -9.40
CA ARG A 27 9.20 25.57 -10.52
C ARG A 27 8.09 24.69 -11.09
N TYR A 28 7.36 23.98 -10.23
CA TYR A 28 6.28 23.11 -10.67
C TYR A 28 5.20 23.88 -11.42
N ILE A 29 4.69 24.98 -10.85
CA ILE A 29 3.62 25.78 -11.48
C ILE A 29 4.05 26.33 -12.84
N ALA A 30 5.29 26.79 -12.99
CA ALA A 30 5.82 27.23 -14.28
C ALA A 30 5.78 26.11 -15.34
N SER A 31 6.18 24.88 -14.98
CA SER A 31 6.09 23.73 -15.88
C SER A 31 4.67 23.21 -16.12
N ALA A 32 3.78 23.29 -15.13
CA ALA A 32 2.42 22.75 -15.22
C ALA A 32 1.50 23.61 -16.11
N ILE A 33 1.69 24.94 -16.10
CA ILE A 33 0.96 25.88 -16.96
C ILE A 33 1.22 25.60 -18.45
N GLU A 34 2.43 25.15 -18.82
CA GLU A 34 2.74 24.79 -20.21
C GLU A 34 1.99 23.53 -20.68
N VAL A 35 1.63 22.63 -19.77
CA VAL A 35 1.01 21.33 -20.08
C VAL A 35 -0.52 21.39 -20.08
N THR A 36 -1.12 22.23 -19.23
CA THR A 36 -2.58 22.34 -19.08
C THR A 36 -3.02 23.79 -18.83
N PRO A 37 -3.08 24.65 -19.87
CA PRO A 37 -3.32 26.09 -19.73
C PRO A 37 -4.67 26.44 -19.10
N ASP A 38 -5.72 25.65 -19.38
CA ASP A 38 -7.11 25.98 -19.02
C ASP A 38 -7.65 25.19 -17.81
N ARG A 39 -6.77 24.58 -17.00
CA ARG A 39 -7.23 23.70 -15.90
C ARG A 39 -6.65 24.11 -14.56
N PRO A 40 -7.47 24.12 -13.49
CA PRO A 40 -6.97 24.43 -12.16
C PRO A 40 -6.01 23.33 -11.69
N VAL A 41 -4.98 23.77 -10.97
CA VAL A 41 -4.05 22.92 -10.24
C VAL A 41 -4.44 22.96 -8.77
N LEU A 42 -4.72 21.80 -8.18
CA LEU A 42 -5.03 21.70 -6.76
C LEU A 42 -3.74 21.70 -5.94
N VAL A 43 -3.74 22.44 -4.84
CA VAL A 43 -2.64 22.48 -3.87
C VAL A 43 -3.21 22.08 -2.51
N ASP A 44 -2.95 20.83 -2.13
CA ASP A 44 -3.45 20.24 -0.90
C ASP A 44 -2.34 20.17 0.16
N ARG A 45 -2.72 20.36 1.43
CA ARG A 45 -1.79 20.06 2.53
C ARG A 45 -1.52 18.56 2.54
N PHE A 46 -0.25 18.17 2.43
CA PHE A 46 0.10 16.76 2.50
C PHE A 46 -0.01 16.22 3.93
N LEU A 47 -0.66 15.06 4.06
CA LEU A 47 -0.89 14.38 5.33
C LEU A 47 0.21 13.34 5.55
N GLU A 48 1.35 13.79 6.09
CA GLU A 48 2.45 12.88 6.45
C GLU A 48 1.99 11.83 7.47
N ASP A 49 2.48 10.61 7.30
CA ASP A 49 2.23 9.43 8.15
C ASP A 49 0.74 9.05 8.30
N ALA A 50 -0.11 9.46 7.35
CA ALA A 50 -1.51 9.03 7.31
C ALA A 50 -1.67 7.65 6.67
N ILE A 51 -2.67 6.91 7.14
CA ILE A 51 -3.08 5.63 6.56
C ILE A 51 -4.01 5.92 5.38
N GLU A 52 -3.68 5.44 4.19
CA GLU A 52 -4.59 5.54 3.05
C GLU A 52 -5.61 4.39 3.07
N VAL A 53 -6.86 4.70 2.69
CA VAL A 53 -7.97 3.77 2.70
C VAL A 53 -8.75 3.90 1.39
N ASP A 54 -8.96 2.79 0.70
CA ASP A 54 -9.90 2.71 -0.41
C ASP A 54 -11.22 2.10 0.05
N VAL A 55 -12.33 2.63 -0.43
CA VAL A 55 -13.67 2.09 -0.19
C VAL A 55 -14.39 1.93 -1.51
N ASP A 56 -14.74 0.68 -1.84
CA ASP A 56 -15.61 0.40 -2.97
C ASP A 56 -17.02 0.14 -2.48
N CYS A 57 -18.01 0.76 -3.12
CA CYS A 57 -19.42 0.57 -2.81
C CYS A 57 -20.28 0.50 -4.08
N ILE A 58 -21.49 -0.03 -3.91
CA ILE A 58 -22.57 -0.01 -4.91
C ILE A 58 -23.75 0.77 -4.36
N SER A 59 -24.34 1.63 -5.18
CA SER A 59 -25.54 2.39 -4.85
C SER A 59 -26.61 2.23 -5.93
N ASP A 60 -27.87 2.06 -5.55
CA ASP A 60 -29.02 2.09 -6.47
C ASP A 60 -29.77 3.43 -6.44
N GLY A 61 -29.23 4.43 -5.72
CA GLY A 61 -29.84 5.74 -5.48
C GLY A 61 -30.66 5.81 -4.18
N GLU A 62 -31.06 4.67 -3.61
CA GLU A 62 -31.77 4.61 -2.33
C GLU A 62 -30.93 3.93 -1.25
N THR A 63 -30.36 2.78 -1.59
CA THR A 63 -29.51 1.95 -0.75
C THR A 63 -28.08 2.00 -1.27
N THR A 64 -27.13 2.25 -0.37
CA THR A 64 -25.70 2.15 -0.66
C THR A 64 -25.07 1.09 0.23
N VAL A 65 -24.44 0.10 -0.39
CA VAL A 65 -23.77 -1.02 0.31
C VAL A 65 -22.28 -0.96 0.04
N ILE A 66 -21.51 -0.95 1.12
CA ILE A 66 -20.05 -1.05 1.06
C ILE A 66 -19.69 -2.47 0.60
N GLY A 67 -18.88 -2.56 -0.45
CA GLY A 67 -18.25 -3.80 -0.88
C GLY A 67 -17.14 -4.19 0.08
N ALA A 68 -16.12 -3.32 0.20
CA ALA A 68 -15.07 -3.45 1.20
C ALA A 68 -14.44 -2.10 1.53
N ILE A 69 -13.86 -2.04 2.73
CA ILE A 69 -12.92 -1.01 3.17
C ILE A 69 -11.53 -1.66 3.14
N MET A 70 -10.61 -1.08 2.38
CA MET A 70 -9.26 -1.58 2.12
C MET A 70 -8.26 -0.67 2.81
N GLU A 71 -7.50 -1.20 3.77
CA GLU A 71 -6.43 -0.45 4.43
C GLU A 71 -5.12 -0.65 3.67
N HIS A 72 -4.45 0.43 3.28
CA HIS A 72 -3.16 0.36 2.62
C HIS A 72 -2.03 0.02 3.61
N ILE A 73 -1.05 -0.75 3.14
CA ILE A 73 0.19 -1.00 3.87
C ILE A 73 1.06 0.25 3.83
N GLU A 74 1.32 0.80 2.65
CA GLU A 74 2.00 2.06 2.46
C GLU A 74 1.19 3.24 3.01
N GLU A 75 1.89 4.29 3.44
CA GLU A 75 1.29 5.56 3.85
C GLU A 75 0.72 6.37 2.68
N ALA A 76 -0.22 7.26 2.99
CA ALA A 76 -0.76 8.21 2.03
C ALA A 76 0.36 9.04 1.39
N GLY A 77 0.29 9.19 0.07
CA GLY A 77 1.35 9.80 -0.75
C GLY A 77 2.12 8.81 -1.61
N ILE A 78 1.98 7.52 -1.35
CA ILE A 78 2.23 6.48 -2.35
C ILE A 78 0.90 6.17 -3.02
N HIS A 79 0.89 6.20 -4.34
CA HIS A 79 -0.33 6.05 -5.11
C HIS A 79 -1.03 4.71 -4.84
N SER A 80 -2.34 4.73 -4.59
CA SER A 80 -3.18 3.54 -4.31
C SER A 80 -3.00 2.34 -5.25
N GLY A 81 -2.64 2.60 -6.50
CA GLY A 81 -2.32 1.58 -7.49
C GLY A 81 -1.07 0.78 -7.16
N ASP A 82 -0.06 1.43 -6.59
CA ASP A 82 1.25 0.88 -6.24
C ASP A 82 1.33 0.38 -4.79
N SER A 83 0.41 0.83 -3.91
CA SER A 83 0.31 0.37 -2.53
C SER A 83 -0.23 -1.06 -2.45
N ALA A 84 0.32 -1.86 -1.56
CA ALA A 84 -0.36 -3.06 -1.07
C ALA A 84 -1.57 -2.67 -0.22
N CYS A 85 -2.63 -3.46 -0.23
CA CYS A 85 -3.81 -3.19 0.60
C CYS A 85 -4.46 -4.46 1.11
N VAL A 86 -5.19 -4.33 2.22
CA VAL A 86 -5.70 -5.45 3.01
C VAL A 86 -7.22 -5.36 3.19
N ILE A 87 -7.90 -6.49 3.00
CA ILE A 87 -9.29 -6.73 3.38
C ILE A 87 -9.34 -7.92 4.34
N PRO A 88 -10.02 -7.83 5.50
CA PRO A 88 -10.51 -6.60 6.13
C PRO A 88 -9.36 -5.72 6.63
N THR A 89 -9.66 -4.48 7.00
CA THR A 89 -8.72 -3.56 7.66
C THR A 89 -8.13 -4.20 8.92
N PHE A 90 -6.88 -3.90 9.26
CA PHE A 90 -6.15 -4.63 10.31
C PHE A 90 -5.71 -3.74 11.49
N SER A 91 -5.68 -2.42 11.32
CA SER A 91 -5.25 -1.51 12.39
C SER A 91 -6.24 -0.40 12.72
N LEU A 92 -7.20 -0.11 11.83
CA LEU A 92 -8.15 0.99 12.02
C LEU A 92 -9.20 0.68 13.12
N PRO A 93 -9.45 1.62 14.07
CA PRO A 93 -10.49 1.47 15.08
C PRO A 93 -11.90 1.45 14.48
N GLN A 94 -12.84 0.74 15.12
CA GLN A 94 -14.22 0.63 14.64
C GLN A 94 -14.89 1.99 14.41
N LYS A 95 -14.68 2.97 15.32
CA LYS A 95 -15.22 4.34 15.17
C LYS A 95 -14.80 4.99 13.85
N VAL A 96 -13.56 4.79 13.43
CA VAL A 96 -13.03 5.33 12.16
C VAL A 96 -13.69 4.62 10.98
N LEU A 97 -13.87 3.30 11.05
CA LEU A 97 -14.56 2.52 10.01
C LEU A 97 -16.03 2.92 9.85
N ASP A 98 -16.70 3.23 10.95
CA ASP A 98 -18.08 3.71 10.97
C ASP A 98 -18.19 5.09 10.31
N GLU A 99 -17.26 6.00 10.61
CA GLU A 99 -17.18 7.33 9.99
C GLU A 99 -16.91 7.24 8.49
N ILE A 100 -15.93 6.44 8.07
CA ILE A 100 -15.64 6.16 6.65
C ILE A 100 -16.86 5.61 5.93
N SER A 101 -17.58 4.66 6.56
CA SER A 101 -18.80 4.07 6.00
C SER A 101 -19.93 5.09 5.85
N ALA A 102 -20.13 5.94 6.87
CA ALA A 102 -21.14 6.99 6.86
C ALA A 102 -20.84 8.05 5.79
N ALA A 103 -19.60 8.54 5.73
CA ALA A 103 -19.15 9.51 4.74
C ALA A 103 -19.31 8.96 3.31
N THR A 104 -18.90 7.70 3.08
CA THR A 104 -19.06 7.04 1.77
C THR A 104 -20.53 7.00 1.33
N LYS A 105 -21.45 6.61 2.21
CA LYS A 105 -22.89 6.56 1.90
C LYS A 105 -23.48 7.96 1.68
N ALA A 106 -23.04 8.95 2.46
CA ALA A 106 -23.47 10.33 2.29
C ALA A 106 -23.03 10.89 0.92
N MET A 107 -21.78 10.66 0.52
CA MET A 107 -21.27 11.06 -0.79
C MET A 107 -21.97 10.33 -1.95
N ALA A 108 -22.25 9.03 -1.81
CA ALA A 108 -23.01 8.28 -2.81
C ALA A 108 -24.39 8.91 -3.07
N ARG A 109 -25.06 9.32 -2.00
CA ARG A 109 -26.38 9.99 -2.05
C ARG A 109 -26.27 11.37 -2.69
N GLU A 110 -25.35 12.20 -2.23
CA GLU A 110 -25.17 13.57 -2.73
C GLU A 110 -24.82 13.59 -4.22
N LEU A 111 -23.95 12.67 -4.65
CA LEU A 111 -23.52 12.55 -6.05
C LEU A 111 -24.51 11.76 -6.92
N ASN A 112 -25.66 11.36 -6.39
CA ASN A 112 -26.70 10.60 -7.08
C ASN A 112 -26.16 9.34 -7.79
N VAL A 113 -25.25 8.62 -7.13
CA VAL A 113 -24.60 7.44 -7.70
C VAL A 113 -25.62 6.35 -8.00
N ARG A 114 -25.53 5.78 -9.22
CA ARG A 114 -26.22 4.55 -9.62
C ARG A 114 -25.23 3.59 -10.25
N GLY A 115 -24.88 2.52 -9.53
CA GLY A 115 -23.81 1.60 -9.88
C GLY A 115 -22.65 1.67 -8.88
N LEU A 116 -21.41 1.59 -9.37
CA LEU A 116 -20.21 1.58 -8.53
C LEU A 116 -19.73 2.99 -8.21
N MET A 117 -19.17 3.14 -7.01
CA MET A 117 -18.37 4.28 -6.62
C MET A 117 -17.20 3.80 -5.77
N ASN A 118 -16.07 4.48 -5.93
CA ASN A 118 -14.89 4.35 -5.09
C ASN A 118 -14.62 5.68 -4.37
N VAL A 119 -14.17 5.59 -3.12
CA VAL A 119 -13.74 6.74 -2.33
C VAL A 119 -12.39 6.44 -1.73
N GLN A 120 -11.48 7.41 -1.81
CA GLN A 120 -10.18 7.35 -1.14
C GLN A 120 -10.16 8.29 0.06
N PHE A 121 -9.69 7.78 1.19
CA PHE A 121 -9.53 8.53 2.43
C PHE A 121 -8.08 8.47 2.90
N ALA A 122 -7.68 9.48 3.67
CA ALA A 122 -6.50 9.44 4.52
C ALA A 122 -6.95 9.51 5.98
N VAL A 123 -6.40 8.65 6.83
CA VAL A 123 -6.68 8.61 8.27
C VAL A 123 -5.42 9.01 9.04
N LYS A 124 -5.52 10.05 9.85
CA LYS A 124 -4.44 10.50 10.73
C LYS A 124 -4.91 10.51 12.18
N GLY A 125 -4.39 9.57 12.98
CA GLY A 125 -4.93 9.31 14.32
C GLY A 125 -6.36 8.78 14.21
N THR A 126 -7.34 9.59 14.62
CA THR A 126 -8.77 9.27 14.48
C THR A 126 -9.49 10.13 13.45
N ASP A 127 -8.81 11.11 12.86
CA ASP A 127 -9.40 12.05 11.91
C ASP A 127 -9.44 11.42 10.51
N VAL A 128 -10.60 11.51 9.86
CA VAL A 128 -10.84 10.99 8.51
C VAL A 128 -10.89 12.14 7.51
N TYR A 129 -10.00 12.11 6.54
CA TYR A 129 -9.90 13.10 5.45
C TYR A 129 -10.31 12.44 4.13
N VAL A 130 -11.18 13.09 3.36
CA VAL A 130 -11.53 12.64 2.00
C VAL A 130 -10.45 13.11 1.04
N LEU A 131 -9.89 12.20 0.25
CA LEU A 131 -8.90 12.52 -0.79
C LEU A 131 -9.58 12.75 -2.14
N GLU A 132 -10.41 11.80 -2.58
CA GLU A 132 -11.18 11.91 -3.82
C GLU A 132 -12.34 10.91 -3.85
N VAL A 133 -13.31 11.19 -4.74
CA VAL A 133 -14.42 10.30 -5.06
C VAL A 133 -14.42 10.00 -6.55
N ASN A 134 -14.50 8.73 -6.89
CA ASN A 134 -14.57 8.21 -8.24
C ASN A 134 -15.96 7.58 -8.44
N PRO A 135 -16.96 8.27 -9.02
CA PRO A 135 -18.32 7.75 -9.25
C PRO A 135 -18.36 6.77 -10.44
N ARG A 136 -17.52 5.74 -10.39
CA ARG A 136 -17.32 4.72 -11.41
C ARG A 136 -16.69 3.48 -10.77
N ALA A 137 -16.54 2.43 -11.57
CA ALA A 137 -15.70 1.30 -11.19
C ALA A 137 -14.24 1.75 -10.97
N SER A 138 -13.64 1.30 -9.87
CA SER A 138 -12.22 1.38 -9.58
C SER A 138 -11.51 0.10 -10.03
N ARG A 139 -10.18 0.15 -10.05
CA ARG A 139 -9.34 -1.01 -10.36
C ARG A 139 -9.44 -2.12 -9.30
N THR A 140 -9.85 -1.78 -8.09
CA THR A 140 -9.93 -2.69 -6.93
C THR A 140 -11.17 -3.57 -6.93
N ILE A 141 -12.19 -3.28 -7.75
CA ILE A 141 -13.44 -4.04 -7.81
C ILE A 141 -13.25 -5.56 -8.02
N PRO A 142 -12.36 -6.04 -8.92
CA PRO A 142 -12.08 -7.46 -9.05
C PRO A 142 -11.49 -8.05 -7.77
N PHE A 143 -10.51 -7.39 -7.16
CA PHE A 143 -9.90 -7.80 -5.89
C PHE A 143 -10.95 -7.89 -4.76
N VAL A 144 -11.76 -6.84 -4.58
CA VAL A 144 -12.85 -6.83 -3.60
C VAL A 144 -13.83 -7.97 -3.86
N SER A 145 -14.27 -8.14 -5.11
CA SER A 145 -15.22 -9.20 -5.47
C SER A 145 -14.70 -10.60 -5.17
N LYS A 146 -13.40 -10.84 -5.35
CA LYS A 146 -12.76 -12.12 -5.01
C LYS A 146 -12.61 -12.32 -3.51
N ALA A 147 -12.29 -11.27 -2.75
CA ALA A 147 -12.16 -11.33 -1.30
C ALA A 147 -13.50 -11.65 -0.61
N ILE A 148 -14.59 -11.03 -1.06
CA ILE A 148 -15.90 -11.15 -0.40
C ILE A 148 -16.85 -12.17 -1.07
N GLY A 149 -16.46 -12.73 -2.21
CA GLY A 149 -17.29 -13.70 -2.94
C GLY A 149 -18.53 -13.11 -3.62
N VAL A 150 -18.61 -11.78 -3.77
CA VAL A 150 -19.75 -11.07 -4.38
C VAL A 150 -19.31 -10.45 -5.70
N PRO A 151 -20.01 -10.71 -6.83
CA PRO A 151 -19.64 -10.15 -8.13
C PRO A 151 -20.12 -8.70 -8.27
N LEU A 152 -19.43 -7.75 -7.62
CA LEU A 152 -19.87 -6.35 -7.52
C LEU A 152 -20.14 -5.69 -8.88
N ALA A 153 -19.27 -5.90 -9.87
CA ALA A 153 -19.46 -5.36 -11.22
C ALA A 153 -20.76 -5.88 -11.88
N LYS A 154 -21.10 -7.16 -11.67
CA LYS A 154 -22.35 -7.76 -12.18
C LYS A 154 -23.57 -7.16 -11.50
N LEU A 155 -23.51 -6.96 -10.18
CA LEU A 155 -24.60 -6.34 -9.44
C LEU A 155 -24.79 -4.88 -9.86
N ALA A 156 -23.70 -4.13 -10.01
CA ALA A 156 -23.74 -2.74 -10.45
C ALA A 156 -24.28 -2.57 -11.86
N ALA A 157 -23.92 -3.46 -12.78
CA ALA A 157 -24.51 -3.48 -14.12
C ALA A 157 -26.04 -3.67 -14.06
N LYS A 158 -26.53 -4.60 -13.23
CA LYS A 158 -27.97 -4.79 -13.01
C LYS A 158 -28.64 -3.56 -12.40
N VAL A 159 -27.97 -2.89 -11.46
CA VAL A 159 -28.44 -1.64 -10.87
C VAL A 159 -28.57 -0.53 -11.90
N MET A 160 -27.57 -0.35 -12.76
CA MET A 160 -27.62 0.62 -13.85
C MET A 160 -28.76 0.33 -14.86
N THR A 161 -29.19 -0.93 -14.97
CA THR A 161 -30.35 -1.34 -15.79
C THR A 161 -31.70 -1.30 -15.03
N GLY A 162 -31.74 -0.78 -13.80
CA GLY A 162 -32.97 -0.52 -13.06
C GLY A 162 -33.33 -1.52 -11.96
N LYS A 163 -32.46 -2.49 -11.62
CA LYS A 163 -32.66 -3.36 -10.44
C LYS A 163 -32.23 -2.67 -9.15
N SER A 164 -33.02 -2.78 -8.09
CA SER A 164 -32.59 -2.36 -6.76
C SER A 164 -31.65 -3.38 -6.11
N LEU A 165 -30.81 -2.94 -5.17
CA LEU A 165 -29.98 -3.82 -4.34
C LEU A 165 -30.80 -4.77 -3.48
N ARG A 166 -32.03 -4.36 -3.11
CA ARG A 166 -33.00 -5.22 -2.41
C ARG A 166 -33.44 -6.38 -3.29
N GLU A 167 -33.83 -6.13 -4.54
CA GLU A 167 -34.16 -7.20 -5.50
C GLU A 167 -32.97 -8.12 -5.79
N LEU A 168 -31.75 -7.60 -5.72
CA LEU A 168 -30.52 -8.36 -5.94
C LEU A 168 -30.03 -9.11 -4.69
N GLY A 169 -30.68 -8.94 -3.53
CA GLY A 169 -30.29 -9.58 -2.28
C GLY A 169 -28.99 -9.06 -1.66
N PHE A 170 -28.43 -7.95 -2.16
CA PHE A 170 -27.17 -7.39 -1.65
C PHE A 170 -27.44 -6.09 -0.88
N THR A 171 -27.91 -6.24 0.36
CA THR A 171 -28.34 -5.11 1.21
C THR A 171 -27.43 -4.83 2.40
N LYS A 172 -26.43 -5.69 2.63
CA LYS A 172 -25.49 -5.60 3.74
C LYS A 172 -24.08 -5.90 3.25
N GLN A 173 -23.10 -5.27 3.88
CA GLN A 173 -21.69 -5.53 3.62
C GLN A 173 -21.32 -6.95 4.04
N THR A 174 -20.52 -7.63 3.21
CA THR A 174 -19.93 -8.93 3.54
C THR A 174 -18.51 -8.71 4.04
N VAL A 175 -18.23 -9.07 5.30
CA VAL A 175 -16.89 -8.99 5.89
C VAL A 175 -16.30 -10.41 6.02
N PRO A 176 -15.23 -10.74 5.28
CA PRO A 176 -14.65 -12.07 5.32
C PRO A 176 -13.91 -12.34 6.64
N LYS A 177 -13.90 -13.60 7.09
CA LYS A 177 -13.13 -14.07 8.26
C LYS A 177 -11.65 -14.38 7.95
N HIS A 178 -11.26 -14.22 6.69
CA HIS A 178 -9.90 -14.39 6.22
C HIS A 178 -9.37 -13.03 5.74
N PHE A 179 -8.05 -12.90 5.68
CA PHE A 179 -7.38 -11.75 5.09
C PHE A 179 -7.11 -12.02 3.61
N SER A 180 -7.29 -10.96 2.83
CA SER A 180 -6.94 -10.85 1.43
C SER A 180 -6.01 -9.65 1.28
N VAL A 181 -4.83 -9.87 0.72
CA VAL A 181 -3.81 -8.84 0.50
C VAL A 181 -3.58 -8.69 -0.99
N LYS A 182 -3.81 -7.48 -1.52
CA LYS A 182 -3.37 -7.09 -2.85
C LYS A 182 -1.93 -6.60 -2.77
N GLU A 183 -1.08 -7.03 -3.69
CA GLU A 183 0.25 -6.45 -3.90
C GLU A 183 0.42 -6.04 -5.37
N ALA A 184 1.14 -4.95 -5.62
CA ALA A 184 1.42 -4.42 -6.94
C ALA A 184 2.60 -5.14 -7.62
N VAL A 185 2.51 -5.32 -8.93
CA VAL A 185 3.57 -5.90 -9.76
C VAL A 185 4.18 -4.81 -10.64
N PHE A 186 5.48 -4.60 -10.45
CA PHE A 186 6.21 -3.51 -11.09
C PHE A 186 7.04 -3.97 -12.28
N PRO A 187 7.16 -3.15 -13.33
CA PRO A 187 7.97 -3.46 -14.51
C PRO A 187 9.45 -3.09 -14.33
N PHE A 188 9.92 -2.80 -13.12
CA PHE A 188 11.24 -2.21 -12.86
C PHE A 188 12.41 -3.00 -13.45
N LEU A 189 12.33 -4.34 -13.50
CA LEU A 189 13.35 -5.19 -14.12
C LEU A 189 13.51 -4.95 -15.64
N ARG A 190 12.54 -4.31 -16.30
CA ARG A 190 12.62 -3.96 -17.73
C ARG A 190 13.33 -2.63 -17.97
N TYR A 191 13.54 -1.83 -16.91
CA TYR A 191 14.06 -0.46 -17.00
C TYR A 191 15.23 -0.26 -16.03
N GLU A 192 16.35 -0.92 -16.31
CA GLU A 192 17.56 -0.82 -15.48
C GLU A 192 18.06 0.63 -15.38
N GLY A 193 18.51 1.01 -14.18
CA GLY A 193 19.04 2.35 -13.88
C GLY A 193 17.98 3.40 -13.55
N VAL A 194 16.69 3.10 -13.75
CA VAL A 194 15.59 3.95 -13.30
C VAL A 194 15.40 3.79 -11.79
N ASP A 195 14.99 4.88 -11.12
CA ASP A 195 14.64 4.77 -9.71
C ASP A 195 13.29 4.10 -9.50
N ILE A 196 13.28 3.17 -8.55
CA ILE A 196 12.14 2.31 -8.22
C ILE A 196 11.40 2.80 -6.97
N SER A 197 11.72 4.02 -6.51
CA SER A 197 11.01 4.64 -5.40
C SER A 197 9.52 4.79 -5.75
N LEU A 198 8.69 4.56 -4.74
CA LEU A 198 7.25 4.80 -4.84
C LEU A 198 6.96 6.27 -4.56
N GLY A 199 5.82 6.74 -5.06
CA GLY A 199 5.40 8.13 -4.91
C GLY A 199 3.96 8.34 -5.36
N PRO A 200 3.53 9.59 -5.57
CA PRO A 200 2.13 9.91 -5.86
C PRO A 200 1.68 9.52 -7.27
N GLU A 201 2.59 9.15 -8.16
CA GLU A 201 2.30 8.63 -9.50
C GLU A 201 2.45 7.10 -9.55
N MET A 202 1.48 6.44 -10.18
CA MET A 202 1.43 4.98 -10.35
C MET A 202 2.48 4.49 -11.35
N LYS A 203 3.24 3.46 -10.99
CA LYS A 203 4.26 2.80 -11.84
C LYS A 203 3.99 1.30 -12.07
N SER A 204 3.12 0.69 -11.28
CA SER A 204 2.79 -0.73 -11.40
C SER A 204 1.99 -1.04 -12.67
N THR A 205 2.14 -2.28 -13.15
CA THR A 205 1.47 -2.78 -14.38
C THR A 205 0.47 -3.89 -14.13
N GLY A 206 0.50 -4.48 -12.93
CA GLY A 206 -0.38 -5.58 -12.55
C GLY A 206 -0.47 -5.70 -11.03
N GLU A 207 -1.18 -6.72 -10.58
CA GLU A 207 -1.39 -6.99 -9.16
C GLU A 207 -1.53 -8.50 -8.93
N VAL A 208 -1.25 -8.91 -7.69
CA VAL A 208 -1.44 -10.28 -7.21
C VAL A 208 -2.22 -10.25 -5.89
N MET A 209 -2.80 -11.39 -5.53
CA MET A 209 -3.61 -11.54 -4.33
C MET A 209 -3.10 -12.70 -3.47
N GLY A 210 -2.78 -12.42 -2.21
CA GLY A 210 -2.51 -13.42 -1.18
C GLY A 210 -3.69 -13.56 -0.23
N MET A 211 -4.13 -14.80 0.04
CA MET A 211 -5.24 -15.08 0.96
C MET A 211 -4.84 -16.07 2.03
N ASP A 212 -5.20 -15.77 3.28
CA ASP A 212 -5.03 -16.66 4.43
C ASP A 212 -5.88 -16.18 5.62
N VAL A 213 -6.14 -17.05 6.60
CA VAL A 213 -6.76 -16.65 7.87
C VAL A 213 -5.76 -15.89 8.76
N ASP A 214 -4.46 -16.09 8.54
CA ASP A 214 -3.38 -15.35 9.19
C ASP A 214 -2.91 -14.21 8.27
N LEU A 215 -3.03 -12.96 8.73
CA LEU A 215 -2.64 -11.78 7.94
C LEU A 215 -1.18 -11.85 7.46
N GLY A 216 -0.26 -12.33 8.31
CA GLY A 216 1.15 -12.46 7.96
C GLY A 216 1.35 -13.44 6.81
N LEU A 217 0.67 -14.59 6.82
CA LEU A 217 0.70 -15.53 5.70
C LEU A 217 0.03 -14.96 4.44
N ALA A 218 -1.07 -14.23 4.56
CA ALA A 218 -1.71 -13.59 3.41
C ALA A 218 -0.76 -12.58 2.74
N TYR A 219 -0.08 -11.75 3.53
CA TYR A 219 0.95 -10.83 3.03
C TYR A 219 2.15 -11.57 2.44
N ALA A 220 2.67 -12.59 3.13
CA ALA A 220 3.79 -13.38 2.61
C ALA A 220 3.47 -14.05 1.26
N LYS A 221 2.25 -14.55 1.08
CA LYS A 221 1.76 -15.10 -0.20
C LYS A 221 1.71 -14.05 -1.30
N SER A 222 1.30 -12.81 -1.00
CA SER A 222 1.32 -11.75 -2.01
C SER A 222 2.75 -11.41 -2.44
N GLN A 223 3.71 -11.35 -1.50
CA GLN A 223 5.14 -11.15 -1.83
C GLN A 223 5.75 -12.32 -2.62
N MET A 224 5.30 -13.56 -2.38
CA MET A 224 5.74 -14.71 -3.18
C MET A 224 5.24 -14.63 -4.63
N ALA A 225 4.02 -14.09 -4.83
CA ALA A 225 3.41 -13.93 -6.14
C ALA A 225 3.92 -12.68 -6.89
N ALA A 226 4.33 -11.64 -6.17
CA ALA A 226 5.01 -10.44 -6.69
C ALA A 226 6.50 -10.48 -6.30
N PRO A 227 7.33 -11.31 -6.98
CA PRO A 227 8.68 -11.60 -6.54
C PRO A 227 9.56 -10.35 -6.41
N PRO A 228 10.56 -10.36 -5.51
CA PRO A 228 11.07 -11.54 -4.79
C PRO A 228 10.35 -11.86 -3.46
N PRO A 229 10.31 -13.14 -3.05
CA PRO A 229 9.64 -13.57 -1.82
C PRO A 229 10.38 -13.09 -0.57
N LEU A 230 9.65 -13.02 0.55
CA LEU A 230 10.23 -12.71 1.86
C LEU A 230 11.22 -13.80 2.32
N PRO A 231 12.41 -13.44 2.84
CA PRO A 231 13.37 -14.41 3.37
C PRO A 231 12.95 -14.89 4.77
N THR A 232 13.42 -16.07 5.16
CA THR A 232 13.21 -16.60 6.52
C THR A 232 14.41 -16.43 7.46
N GLY A 233 15.54 -15.90 6.94
CA GLY A 233 16.74 -15.59 7.70
C GLY A 233 17.79 -14.85 6.87
N GLY A 234 18.94 -14.56 7.47
CA GLY A 234 20.05 -13.82 6.85
C GLY A 234 20.22 -12.42 7.43
N ASN A 235 20.87 -11.51 6.70
CA ASN A 235 21.06 -10.14 7.15
C ASN A 235 20.09 -9.16 6.48
N VAL A 236 19.59 -8.21 7.29
CA VAL A 236 18.79 -7.07 6.84
C VAL A 236 19.69 -5.84 6.74
N PHE A 237 19.68 -5.19 5.58
CA PHE A 237 20.27 -3.86 5.43
C PHE A 237 19.23 -2.77 5.69
N VAL A 238 19.57 -1.79 6.53
CA VAL A 238 18.68 -0.70 6.94
C VAL A 238 19.33 0.66 6.68
N SER A 239 18.71 1.48 5.86
CA SER A 239 19.13 2.86 5.60
C SER A 239 17.91 3.73 5.32
N VAL A 240 17.48 4.51 6.31
CA VAL A 240 16.23 5.28 6.27
C VAL A 240 16.46 6.79 6.32
N LYS A 241 15.51 7.57 5.81
CA LYS A 241 15.47 9.04 5.96
C LYS A 241 15.37 9.44 7.43
N ASP A 242 15.70 10.70 7.73
CA ASP A 242 15.80 11.18 9.11
C ASP A 242 14.50 11.08 9.90
N SER A 243 13.36 11.39 9.27
CA SER A 243 12.02 11.28 9.90
C SER A 243 11.68 9.85 10.33
N ASP A 244 12.21 8.85 9.63
CA ASP A 244 11.86 7.44 9.83
C ASP A 244 12.75 6.75 10.85
N LYS A 245 13.85 7.41 11.28
CA LYS A 245 14.84 6.81 12.17
C LYS A 245 14.25 6.33 13.49
N GLN A 246 13.26 7.04 14.05
CA GLN A 246 12.61 6.60 15.28
C GLN A 246 11.59 5.49 15.01
N ALA A 247 10.79 5.62 13.95
CA ALA A 247 9.77 4.65 13.57
C ALA A 247 10.35 3.29 13.17
N VAL A 248 11.58 3.25 12.62
CA VAL A 248 12.22 2.00 12.19
C VAL A 248 12.76 1.16 13.35
N VAL A 249 13.04 1.76 14.52
CA VAL A 249 13.60 1.07 15.70
C VAL A 249 12.77 -0.15 16.13
N PRO A 250 11.44 -0.04 16.37
CA PRO A 250 10.62 -1.18 16.74
C PRO A 250 10.60 -2.26 15.64
N VAL A 251 10.59 -1.87 14.37
CA VAL A 251 10.60 -2.81 13.23
C VAL A 251 11.89 -3.62 13.20
N VAL A 252 13.05 -2.97 13.32
CA VAL A 252 14.36 -3.65 13.35
C VAL A 252 14.47 -4.58 14.57
N ARG A 253 13.91 -4.20 15.71
CA ARG A 253 13.87 -5.07 16.89
C ARG A 253 13.10 -6.37 16.61
N GLU A 254 12.02 -6.31 15.84
CA GLU A 254 11.30 -7.52 15.41
C GLU A 254 12.18 -8.40 14.49
N PHE A 255 12.91 -7.82 13.53
CA PHE A 255 13.86 -8.60 12.71
C PHE A 255 14.94 -9.30 13.56
N VAL A 256 15.48 -8.63 14.58
CA VAL A 256 16.44 -9.27 15.51
C VAL A 256 15.79 -10.43 16.26
N LYS A 257 14.55 -10.28 16.75
CA LYS A 257 13.81 -11.38 17.41
C LYS A 257 13.55 -12.56 16.47
N LEU A 258 13.43 -12.30 15.17
CA LEU A 258 13.29 -13.32 14.12
C LEU A 258 14.62 -13.97 13.72
N GLY A 259 15.74 -13.56 14.34
CA GLY A 259 17.06 -14.15 14.13
C GLY A 259 17.87 -13.51 12.99
N PHE A 260 17.46 -12.36 12.48
CA PHE A 260 18.23 -11.65 11.44
C PHE A 260 19.38 -10.84 12.04
N GLY A 261 20.52 -10.83 11.34
CA GLY A 261 21.57 -9.84 11.58
C GLY A 261 21.21 -8.50 10.96
N ILE A 262 21.62 -7.39 11.59
CA ILE A 262 21.30 -6.04 11.12
C ILE A 262 22.56 -5.33 10.64
N ILE A 263 22.49 -4.74 9.46
CA ILE A 263 23.55 -3.94 8.84
C ILE A 263 22.98 -2.55 8.53
N ALA A 264 23.65 -1.47 8.92
CA ALA A 264 23.12 -0.12 8.72
C ALA A 264 24.17 0.91 8.32
N THR A 265 23.74 1.94 7.58
CA THR A 265 24.57 3.12 7.28
C THR A 265 24.74 3.99 8.52
N ALA A 266 25.77 4.85 8.55
CA ALA A 266 26.19 5.58 9.75
C ALA A 266 25.05 6.28 10.52
N GLY A 267 24.16 6.98 9.81
CA GLY A 267 23.06 7.72 10.44
C GLY A 267 22.00 6.82 11.09
N THR A 268 21.65 5.71 10.44
CA THR A 268 20.71 4.72 10.97
C THR A 268 21.37 3.87 12.08
N PHE A 269 22.65 3.51 11.90
CA PHE A 269 23.46 2.81 12.90
C PHE A 269 23.44 3.54 14.25
N ALA A 270 23.64 4.87 14.27
CA ALA A 270 23.70 5.64 15.50
C ALA A 270 22.41 5.51 16.34
N VAL A 271 21.24 5.56 15.69
CA VAL A 271 19.94 5.45 16.38
C VAL A 271 19.68 4.02 16.86
N LEU A 272 20.01 3.01 16.04
CA LEU A 272 19.85 1.61 16.42
C LEU A 272 20.80 1.21 17.57
N ALA A 273 22.05 1.67 17.54
CA ALA A 273 23.03 1.44 18.59
C ALA A 273 22.62 2.12 19.90
N ALA A 274 22.11 3.37 19.85
CA ALA A 274 21.56 4.05 21.02
C ALA A 274 20.36 3.30 21.62
N ALA A 275 19.55 2.65 20.78
CA ALA A 275 18.46 1.76 21.20
C ALA A 275 18.92 0.36 21.67
N LYS A 276 20.23 0.12 21.78
CA LYS A 276 20.87 -1.15 22.20
C LYS A 276 20.52 -2.34 21.29
N ILE A 277 20.28 -2.08 20.01
CA ILE A 277 20.05 -3.12 19.01
C ILE A 277 21.41 -3.57 18.46
N PRO A 278 21.72 -4.88 18.40
CA PRO A 278 22.91 -5.38 17.73
C PRO A 278 22.89 -5.00 16.24
N VAL A 279 23.86 -4.20 15.81
CA VAL A 279 23.93 -3.69 14.44
C VAL A 279 25.38 -3.56 13.99
N THR A 280 25.64 -3.95 12.75
CA THR A 280 26.94 -3.76 12.09
C THR A 280 26.90 -2.53 11.21
N ARG A 281 27.86 -1.62 11.37
CA ARG A 281 27.98 -0.44 10.50
C ARG A 281 28.53 -0.86 9.13
N VAL A 282 28.00 -0.27 8.07
CA VAL A 282 28.55 -0.38 6.70
C VAL A 282 28.74 1.00 6.08
N PHE A 283 29.73 1.11 5.20
CA PHE A 283 29.98 2.33 4.43
C PHE A 283 28.92 2.53 3.34
N LYS A 284 28.55 3.80 3.11
CA LYS A 284 27.91 4.22 1.86
C LYS A 284 28.88 4.06 0.69
N LEU A 285 28.37 4.13 -0.53
CA LEU A 285 29.17 3.92 -1.76
C LEU A 285 30.37 4.88 -1.84
N ARG A 286 30.19 6.13 -1.41
CA ARG A 286 31.23 7.17 -1.40
C ARG A 286 32.16 7.14 -0.19
N GLU A 287 31.84 6.36 0.84
CA GLU A 287 32.57 6.38 2.12
C GLU A 287 33.72 5.36 2.18
N GLY A 288 33.67 4.27 1.40
CA GLY A 288 34.76 3.27 1.38
C GLY A 288 34.31 1.86 1.04
N ARG A 289 35.13 0.86 1.40
CA ARG A 289 34.85 -0.58 1.23
C ARG A 289 35.08 -1.38 2.53
N PRO A 290 34.34 -2.48 2.77
CA PRO A 290 33.21 -2.95 1.97
C PRO A 290 31.98 -2.03 2.15
N ASN A 291 31.34 -1.66 1.04
CA ASN A 291 30.08 -0.91 1.06
C ASN A 291 28.87 -1.85 0.87
N VAL A 292 27.68 -1.27 0.92
CA VAL A 292 26.41 -1.99 0.71
C VAL A 292 26.34 -2.76 -0.61
N LEU A 293 26.87 -2.23 -1.72
CA LEU A 293 26.84 -2.94 -3.01
C LEU A 293 27.75 -4.17 -2.98
N ASP A 294 28.91 -4.07 -2.33
CA ASP A 294 29.80 -5.23 -2.17
C ASP A 294 29.09 -6.34 -1.38
N ARG A 295 28.37 -5.99 -0.31
CA ARG A 295 27.60 -6.95 0.51
C ARG A 295 26.40 -7.55 -0.24
N VAL A 296 25.69 -6.76 -1.03
CA VAL A 296 24.61 -7.24 -1.91
C VAL A 296 25.18 -8.25 -2.91
N LYS A 297 26.28 -7.94 -3.58
CA LYS A 297 26.94 -8.84 -4.55
C LYS A 297 27.47 -10.12 -3.92
N ASN A 298 27.97 -10.04 -2.70
CA ASN A 298 28.48 -11.21 -1.96
C ASN A 298 27.36 -12.09 -1.37
N GLY A 299 26.08 -11.72 -1.55
CA GLY A 299 24.95 -12.49 -1.05
C GLY A 299 24.74 -12.40 0.46
N ASP A 300 25.41 -11.46 1.13
CA ASP A 300 25.37 -11.23 2.58
C ASP A 300 24.02 -10.64 3.04
N ILE A 301 23.38 -9.84 2.18
CA ILE A 301 22.09 -9.20 2.45
C ILE A 301 20.96 -10.01 1.82
N LYS A 302 19.90 -10.28 2.58
CA LYS A 302 18.69 -11.01 2.14
C LYS A 302 17.41 -10.17 2.19
N PHE A 303 17.45 -9.01 2.85
CA PHE A 303 16.32 -8.08 2.92
C PHE A 303 16.82 -6.64 3.01
N ILE A 304 16.13 -5.69 2.39
CA ILE A 304 16.51 -4.28 2.43
C ILE A 304 15.34 -3.42 2.92
N ILE A 305 15.62 -2.54 3.88
CA ILE A 305 14.76 -1.42 4.27
C ILE A 305 15.48 -0.14 3.85
N ASN A 306 14.96 0.52 2.82
CA ASN A 306 15.54 1.76 2.32
C ASN A 306 14.47 2.80 1.99
N THR A 307 14.23 3.72 2.94
CA THR A 307 13.26 4.79 2.72
C THR A 307 13.92 6.00 2.05
N PRO A 308 13.39 6.48 0.90
CA PRO A 308 14.00 7.58 0.14
C PRO A 308 13.82 8.92 0.86
N SER A 309 14.72 9.87 0.61
CA SER A 309 14.61 11.24 1.13
C SER A 309 14.62 12.27 0.00
N GLY A 310 13.70 13.25 0.08
CA GLY A 310 13.63 14.39 -0.85
C GLY A 310 13.13 14.05 -2.26
N LYS A 311 13.07 15.08 -3.11
CA LYS A 311 12.57 15.02 -4.50
C LYS A 311 13.52 14.30 -5.46
N ILE A 312 14.83 14.46 -5.25
CA ILE A 312 15.86 13.85 -6.10
C ILE A 312 16.48 12.69 -5.31
N PRO A 313 16.21 11.45 -5.74
CA PRO A 313 16.87 10.29 -5.19
C PRO A 313 18.37 10.48 -5.24
N ARG A 314 19.06 10.25 -4.12
CA ARG A 314 20.52 10.26 -4.15
C ARG A 314 20.98 9.16 -5.10
N GLU A 315 21.89 9.49 -6.01
CA GLU A 315 22.41 8.54 -7.01
C GLU A 315 22.87 7.21 -6.38
N ASP A 316 23.48 7.31 -5.20
CA ASP A 316 23.90 6.15 -4.41
C ASP A 316 22.73 5.23 -4.03
N GLU A 317 21.56 5.79 -3.70
CA GLU A 317 20.37 5.02 -3.34
C GLU A 317 19.75 4.33 -4.56
N VAL A 318 19.67 5.03 -5.70
CA VAL A 318 19.20 4.44 -6.96
C VAL A 318 20.03 3.21 -7.32
N ARG A 319 21.35 3.29 -7.16
CA ARG A 319 22.28 2.17 -7.40
C ARG A 319 22.01 0.99 -6.45
N ILE A 320 21.75 1.24 -5.17
CA ILE A 320 21.42 0.18 -4.19
C ILE A 320 20.13 -0.53 -4.58
N ARG A 321 19.08 0.23 -4.90
CA ARG A 321 17.76 -0.31 -5.24
C ARG A 321 17.77 -1.10 -6.55
N ASN A 322 18.52 -0.63 -7.55
CA ASN A 322 18.71 -1.38 -8.79
C ASN A 322 19.50 -2.67 -8.56
N ALA A 323 20.56 -2.63 -7.74
CA ALA A 323 21.33 -3.82 -7.40
C ALA A 323 20.49 -4.87 -6.64
N SER A 324 19.58 -4.44 -5.75
CA SER A 324 18.71 -5.35 -5.03
C SER A 324 17.70 -6.03 -5.95
N LEU A 325 17.11 -5.30 -6.90
CA LEU A 325 16.24 -5.89 -7.92
C LEU A 325 16.99 -6.92 -8.77
N ALA A 326 18.18 -6.57 -9.26
CA ALA A 326 19.00 -7.48 -10.07
C ALA A 326 19.35 -8.78 -9.32
N GLN A 327 19.60 -8.68 -8.00
CA GLN A 327 19.90 -9.83 -7.14
C GLN A 327 18.64 -10.50 -6.56
N ARG A 328 17.44 -10.05 -6.94
CA ARG A 328 16.15 -10.57 -6.43
C ARG A 328 16.07 -10.53 -4.90
N ILE A 329 16.57 -9.45 -4.30
CA ILE A 329 16.48 -9.20 -2.86
C ILE A 329 15.25 -8.31 -2.62
N PRO A 330 14.29 -8.73 -1.78
CA PRO A 330 13.14 -7.89 -1.44
C PRO A 330 13.56 -6.60 -0.76
N ILE A 331 12.94 -5.51 -1.20
CA ILE A 331 13.24 -4.15 -0.76
C ILE A 331 11.96 -3.43 -0.37
N MET A 332 11.95 -2.87 0.83
CA MET A 332 10.85 -2.06 1.34
C MET A 332 11.28 -0.60 1.36
N THR A 333 10.52 0.24 0.67
CA THR A 333 10.77 1.68 0.57
C THR A 333 9.99 2.51 1.59
N THR A 334 9.19 1.86 2.43
CA THR A 334 8.49 2.46 3.57
C THR A 334 8.72 1.67 4.86
N VAL A 335 8.59 2.34 6.01
CA VAL A 335 8.67 1.66 7.32
C VAL A 335 7.47 0.74 7.54
N ARG A 336 6.28 1.11 7.04
CA ARG A 336 5.06 0.30 7.18
C ARG A 336 5.16 -1.02 6.41
N ALA A 337 5.68 -1.00 5.17
CA ALA A 337 5.93 -2.22 4.40
C ALA A 337 7.00 -3.11 5.06
N ALA A 338 8.03 -2.51 5.65
CA ALA A 338 9.03 -3.26 6.43
C ALA A 338 8.40 -3.94 7.67
N HIS A 339 7.47 -3.28 8.35
CA HIS A 339 6.72 -3.86 9.47
C HIS A 339 5.80 -5.00 9.02
N ALA A 340 5.05 -4.82 7.93
CA ALA A 340 4.23 -5.86 7.32
C ALA A 340 5.07 -7.09 6.93
N SER A 341 6.25 -6.85 6.35
CA SER A 341 7.23 -7.89 6.02
C SER A 341 7.73 -8.64 7.24
N ALA A 342 8.08 -7.96 8.34
CA ALA A 342 8.47 -8.63 9.58
C ALA A 342 7.34 -9.54 10.12
N ASN A 343 6.08 -9.10 10.03
CA ASN A 343 4.92 -9.91 10.41
C ASN A 343 4.76 -11.13 9.47
N GLY A 344 4.92 -10.95 8.17
CA GLY A 344 4.87 -12.05 7.20
C GLY A 344 5.96 -13.09 7.43
N ILE A 345 7.20 -12.65 7.68
CA ILE A 345 8.33 -13.53 8.01
C ILE A 345 8.07 -14.29 9.31
N ARG A 346 7.55 -13.63 10.34
CA ARG A 346 7.17 -14.28 11.60
C ARG A 346 6.17 -15.41 11.37
N SER A 347 5.16 -15.19 10.53
CA SER A 347 4.17 -16.21 10.20
C SER A 347 4.77 -17.35 9.38
N LEU A 348 5.65 -17.06 8.42
CA LEU A 348 6.39 -18.08 7.65
C LEU A 348 7.28 -18.97 8.53
N GLN A 349 7.92 -18.40 9.56
CA GLN A 349 8.75 -19.17 10.50
C GLN A 349 7.91 -20.08 11.43
N LYS A 350 6.65 -19.69 11.71
CA LYS A 350 5.79 -20.40 12.68
C LYS A 350 4.80 -21.38 12.07
N ARG A 351 4.40 -21.17 10.81
CA ARG A 351 3.31 -21.90 10.16
C ARG A 351 3.75 -22.40 8.78
N LYS A 352 3.20 -23.53 8.37
CA LYS A 352 3.35 -24.02 6.99
C LYS A 352 2.42 -23.24 6.06
N VAL A 353 2.92 -22.92 4.86
CA VAL A 353 2.10 -22.31 3.81
C VAL A 353 1.17 -23.37 3.24
N GLY A 354 -0.15 -23.14 3.36
CA GLY A 354 -1.19 -23.96 2.75
C GLY A 354 -1.84 -23.27 1.55
N VAL A 355 -2.55 -24.06 0.73
CA VAL A 355 -3.37 -23.58 -0.38
C VAL A 355 -4.84 -23.85 -0.13
N ARG A 356 -5.69 -22.98 -0.68
CA ARG A 356 -7.14 -23.11 -0.64
C ARG A 356 -7.72 -22.47 -1.90
N SER A 357 -8.70 -23.12 -2.50
CA SER A 357 -9.42 -22.61 -3.67
C SER A 357 -10.33 -21.44 -3.29
N LEU A 358 -10.67 -20.61 -4.27
CA LEU A 358 -11.63 -19.51 -4.07
C LEU A 358 -13.00 -20.03 -3.65
N GLN A 359 -13.43 -21.17 -4.19
CA GLN A 359 -14.69 -21.83 -3.86
C GLN A 359 -14.76 -22.15 -2.36
N GLU A 360 -13.71 -22.78 -1.82
CA GLU A 360 -13.69 -23.09 -0.40
C GLU A 360 -13.70 -21.83 0.48
N TYR A 361 -13.02 -20.74 0.06
CA TYR A 361 -13.13 -19.45 0.76
C TYR A 361 -14.57 -18.91 0.72
N HIS A 362 -15.23 -18.95 -0.43
CA HIS A 362 -16.59 -18.42 -0.62
C HIS A 362 -17.64 -19.26 0.11
N ASP A 363 -17.48 -20.58 0.18
CA ASP A 363 -18.37 -21.47 0.93
C ASP A 363 -18.39 -21.13 2.42
N THR A 364 -17.25 -20.69 2.99
CA THR A 364 -17.21 -20.24 4.39
C THR A 364 -17.95 -18.93 4.64
N LEU A 365 -18.15 -18.10 3.61
CA LEU A 365 -18.93 -16.87 3.71
C LEU A 365 -20.42 -17.19 3.68
N LEU A 366 -20.85 -18.09 2.78
CA LEU A 366 -22.24 -18.53 2.66
C LEU A 366 -22.74 -19.23 3.93
N THR A 367 -21.92 -20.11 4.53
CA THR A 367 -22.26 -20.76 5.81
C THR A 367 -22.33 -19.79 6.98
N SER A 368 -21.57 -18.68 6.95
CA SER A 368 -21.67 -17.63 7.97
C SER A 368 -22.87 -16.69 7.80
N ALA A 369 -23.40 -16.57 6.58
CA ALA A 369 -24.62 -15.82 6.26
C ALA A 369 -25.90 -16.65 6.45
N GLY A 370 -25.79 -17.96 6.62
CA GLY A 370 -26.88 -18.93 6.64
C GLY A 370 -27.34 -19.37 8.03
N THR A 371 -28.10 -18.51 8.73
CA THR A 371 -29.30 -18.92 9.49
C THR A 371 -30.58 -18.30 8.91
N GLY A 372 -30.52 -17.72 7.71
CA GLY A 372 -31.70 -17.29 6.95
C GLY A 372 -31.74 -18.06 5.63
N THR A 373 -32.71 -18.96 5.51
CA THR A 373 -33.01 -19.77 4.33
C THR A 373 -33.30 -18.90 3.10
N ILE A 374 -32.89 -19.40 1.93
CA ILE A 374 -33.11 -18.86 0.57
C ILE A 374 -34.60 -18.68 0.27
#